data_AF-A0A7Z9S0V8-F1
#
_entry.id   AF-A0A7Z9S0V8-F1
#
_cell.length_a   1.000
_cell.length_b   1.000
_cell.length_c   1.000
_cell.angle_alpha   90.00
_cell.angle_beta   90.00
_cell.angle_gamma   90.00
#
_symmetry.space_group_name_H-M   'P 1'
#
loop_
_entity.id
_entity.type
_entity.pdbx_description
1 polymer ?
#
loop_
_entity_poly.entity_id
_entity_poly.type
_entity_poly.pdbx_seq_one_letter_code
_entity_poly.pdbx_strand_id
1 'polypeptide(L)' 'MVQINFALKEVNCKIVYYGPGLSGKTTNLEVV' A
#
# COMPACT_ATOMS: atom_id res chain seq x y z
N MET A 1 7.18 4.70 6.51
CA MET A 1 7.33 4.41 7.96
C MET A 1 6.31 3.34 8.31
N VAL A 2 6.78 2.21 8.84
CA VAL A 2 5.93 1.10 9.25
C VAL A 2 5.33 1.41 10.63
N GLN A 3 4.04 1.14 10.83
CA GLN A 3 3.38 1.35 12.11
C GLN A 3 3.11 0.01 12.80
N ILE A 4 3.62 -0.17 14.02
CA ILE A 4 3.38 -1.38 14.81
C ILE A 4 2.21 -1.13 15.75
N ASN A 5 1.16 -1.95 15.64
CA ASN A 5 0.02 -1.93 16.54
C ASN A 5 0.15 -3.06 17.56
N PHE A 6 0.55 -2.71 18.79
CA PHE A 6 0.73 -3.69 19.88
C PHE A 6 -0.57 -4.21 20.47
N ALA A 7 -1.67 -3.45 20.39
CA ALA A 7 -2.96 -3.89 20.91
C ALA A 7 -3.58 -5.00 20.03
N LEU A 8 -3.45 -4.85 18.71
CA LEU A 8 -3.91 -5.85 17.74
C LEU A 8 -2.84 -6.90 17.38
N LYS A 9 -1.59 -6.70 17.84
CA LYS A 9 -0.41 -7.52 17.46
C LYS A 9 -0.17 -7.57 15.94
N GLU A 10 -0.36 -6.44 15.27
CA GLU A 10 -0.26 -6.31 13.80
C GLU A 10 0.77 -5.26 13.39
N VAL A 11 1.35 -5.44 12.20
CA VAL A 11 2.31 -4.50 11.61
C VAL A 11 1.70 -3.91 10.33
N ASN A 12 1.47 -2.61 10.35
CA ASN A 12 0.86 -1.87 9.26
C ASN A 12 1.94 -1.29 8.34
N CYS A 13 1.96 -1.77 7.09
CA CYS A 13 2.88 -1.32 6.04
C CYS A 13 2.12 -0.54 4.98
N LYS A 14 2.59 0.66 4.65
CA LYS A 14 2.03 1.48 3.56
C LYS A 14 2.86 1.27 2.30
N ILE A 15 2.24 0.73 1.25
CA ILE A 15 2.82 0.59 -0.08
C ILE A 15 2.27 1.71 -0.96
N VAL A 16 3.15 2.46 -1.61
CA VAL A 16 2.78 3.59 -2.45
C VAL A 16 3.13 3.24 -3.90
N TYR A 17 2.11 3.24 -4.76
CA TYR A 17 2.29 3.15 -6.21
C TYR A 17 2.49 4.56 -6.78
N TYR A 18 3.67 4.85 -7.31
CA TYR A 18 4.01 6.16 -7.87
C TYR A 18 4.18 6.09 -9.40
N GLY A 19 3.82 7.17 -10.10
CA GLY A 19 3.95 7.28 -11.55
C GLY A 19 3.02 8.32 -12.19
N PRO A 20 3.21 8.66 -13.48
CA PRO A 20 2.40 9.63 -14.21
C PRO A 20 0.95 9.17 -14.46
N GLY A 21 0.09 10.04 -14.99
CA GLY A 21 -1.28 9.66 -15.38
C GLY A 21 -1.31 8.46 -16.33
N LEU A 22 -2.31 7.59 -16.20
CA LEU A 22 -2.46 6.36 -17.00
C LEU A 22 -1.32 5.32 -16.87
N SER A 23 -0.42 5.46 -15.89
CA SER A 23 0.68 4.51 -15.67
C SER A 23 0.27 3.16 -15.04
N GLY A 24 -1.01 2.79 -15.09
CA GLY A 24 -1.50 1.50 -14.58
C GLY A 24 -1.56 1.35 -13.05
N LYS A 25 -1.36 2.42 -12.27
CA LYS A 25 -1.40 2.36 -10.79
C LYS A 25 -2.71 1.77 -10.27
N THR A 26 -3.85 2.21 -10.81
CA THR A 26 -5.17 1.72 -10.40
C THR A 26 -5.33 0.23 -10.72
N THR A 27 -4.95 -0.19 -11.92
CA THR A 27 -4.98 -1.59 -12.34
C THR A 27 -4.11 -2.48 -11.44
N ASN A 28 -2.98 -1.99 -10.94
CA ASN A 28 -2.14 -2.76 -10.02
C ASN A 28 -2.85 -3.03 -8.67
N LEU A 29 -3.76 -2.16 -8.21
CA LEU A 29 -4.55 -2.44 -7.01
C LEU A 29 -5.72 -3.39 -7.27
N GLU A 30 -6.21 -3.49 -8.50
CA GLU A 30 -7.36 -4.32 -8.89
C GLU A 30 -6.99 -5.77 -9.24
N VAL A 31 -5.75 -6.00 -9.66
CA VAL A 31 -5.24 -7.33 -10.04
C VAL A 31 -4.83 -8.17 -8.81
N VAL A 32 -4.56 -7.51 -7.69
CA VAL A 32 -4.17 -8.14 -6.41
C VAL A 32 -5.40 -8.49 -5.59
#